data_AF-A0A842VDC2-F1
#
_entry.id   AF-A0A842VDC2-F1
#
_cell.length_a   1.000
_cell.length_b   1.000
_cell.length_c   1.000
_cell.angle_alpha   90.00
_cell.angle_beta   90.00
_cell.angle_gamma   90.00
#
_symmetry.space_group_name_H-M   'P 1'
#
loop_
_entity.id
_entity.type
_entity.pdbx_description
1 polymer ?
#
loop_
_entity_poly.entity_id
_entity_poly.type
_entity_poly.pdbx_seq_one_letter_code
_entity_poly.pdbx_strand_id
1 'polypeptide(L)' 'MNEQINLRLPDKMVNSARKYAKKHGFSTVQEFIKELLRETLFEKPSITKKELILVKKLIEAAEKEDLYGTEKELFSKLKR' A
#
# COMPACT_ATOMS: atom_id res chain seq x y z
N MET A 1 -8.88 -1.52 -30.43
CA MET A 1 -10.27 -1.34 -30.00
C MET A 1 -10.25 -1.15 -28.50
N ASN A 2 -11.01 -0.20 -27.96
CA ASN A 2 -11.16 -0.05 -26.51
C ASN A 2 -12.43 -0.79 -26.09
N GLU A 3 -12.30 -1.75 -25.18
CA GLU A 3 -13.44 -2.45 -24.60
C GLU A 3 -14.05 -1.59 -23.48
N GLN A 4 -15.37 -1.43 -23.50
CA GLN A 4 -16.09 -0.67 -22.48
C GLN A 4 -16.69 -1.62 -21.44
N ILE A 5 -16.37 -1.38 -20.17
CA ILE A 5 -16.96 -2.11 -19.04
C ILE A 5 -18.06 -1.25 -18.41
N ASN A 6 -19.30 -1.73 -18.44
CA ASN A 6 -20.43 -1.07 -17.79
C ASN A 6 -20.66 -1.66 -16.40
N LEU A 7 -20.49 -0.84 -15.35
CA LEU A 7 -20.64 -1.24 -13.95
C LEU A 7 -21.83 -0.51 -13.31
N ARG A 8 -22.63 -1.25 -12.55
CA ARG A 8 -23.66 -0.67 -11.66
C ARG A 8 -23.11 -0.67 -10.24
N LEU A 9 -23.03 0.51 -9.63
CA LEU A 9 -22.51 0.71 -8.29
C LEU A 9 -23.53 1.45 -7.42
N PRO A 10 -23.56 1.22 -6.10
CA PRO A 10 -24.39 2.00 -5.19
C PRO A 10 -24.04 3.50 -5.23
N ASP A 11 -25.05 4.37 -5.13
CA ASP A 11 -24.86 5.82 -5.23
C ASP A 11 -23.83 6.37 -4.23
N LYS A 12 -23.82 5.83 -3.00
CA LYS A 12 -22.82 6.20 -1.98
C LYS A 12 -21.39 5.94 -2.46
N MET A 13 -21.17 4.83 -3.15
CA MET A 13 -19.86 4.44 -3.66
C MET A 13 -19.43 5.34 -4.83
N VAL A 14 -20.35 5.60 -5.77
CA VAL A 14 -20.09 6.50 -6.91
C VAL A 14 -19.73 7.91 -6.41
N ASN A 15 -20.47 8.42 -5.43
CA ASN A 15 -20.22 9.74 -4.85
C ASN A 15 -18.87 9.82 -4.13
N SER A 16 -18.51 8.79 -3.37
CA SER A 16 -17.19 8.71 -2.71
C SER A 16 -16.05 8.63 -3.73
N ALA A 17 -16.20 7.81 -4.78
CA ALA A 17 -15.23 7.70 -5.87
C ALA A 17 -15.05 9.03 -6.62
N ARG A 18 -16.14 9.76 -6.90
CA ARG A 18 -16.09 11.12 -7.48
C ARG A 18 -15.29 12.10 -6.62
N LYS A 19 -15.56 12.11 -5.31
CA LYS A 19 -14.84 12.98 -4.36
C LYS A 19 -13.36 12.63 -4.31
N TYR A 20 -13.03 11.34 -4.27
CA TYR A 20 -11.65 10.87 -4.25
C TYR A 20 -10.91 11.25 -5.54
N ALA A 21 -11.52 10.99 -6.70
CA ALA A 21 -10.98 11.30 -8.02
C ALA A 21 -10.64 12.79 -8.13
N LYS A 22 -11.60 13.67 -7.77
CA LYS A 22 -11.38 15.13 -7.79
C LYS A 22 -10.26 15.58 -6.84
N LYS A 23 -10.17 14.99 -5.64
CA LYS A 23 -9.14 15.34 -4.65
C LYS A 23 -7.73 14.99 -5.13
N HIS A 24 -7.59 13.91 -5.89
CA HIS A 24 -6.29 13.40 -6.35
C HIS A 24 -5.96 13.84 -7.79
N GLY A 25 -6.74 14.77 -8.36
CA GLY A 25 -6.44 15.37 -9.67
C GLY A 25 -6.85 14.53 -10.88
N PHE A 26 -7.66 13.48 -10.70
CA PHE A 26 -8.19 12.70 -11.82
C PHE A 26 -9.27 13.49 -12.58
N SER A 27 -9.25 13.40 -13.90
CA SER A 27 -10.16 14.15 -14.78
C SER A 27 -11.57 13.57 -14.71
N THR A 28 -11.69 12.25 -14.60
CA THR A 28 -12.97 11.55 -14.49
C THR A 28 -12.91 10.37 -13.52
N VAL A 29 -14.07 9.90 -13.07
CA VAL A 29 -14.17 8.66 -12.27
C VAL A 29 -13.72 7.43 -13.07
N GLN A 30 -13.94 7.43 -14.38
CA GLN A 30 -13.54 6.31 -15.24
C GLN A 30 -12.02 6.20 -15.32
N GLU A 31 -11.33 7.34 -15.43
CA GLU A 31 -9.86 7.40 -15.36
C GLU A 31 -9.35 6.89 -14.02
N PHE A 32 -9.95 7.35 -12.91
CA PHE A 32 -9.62 6.85 -11.58
C PHE A 32 -9.81 5.33 -11.45
N ILE A 33 -10.95 4.79 -11.90
CA ILE A 33 -11.22 3.35 -11.84
C ILE A 33 -10.22 2.57 -12.71
N LYS A 34 -9.84 3.11 -13.87
CA LYS A 34 -8.85 2.48 -14.76
C LYS A 34 -7.49 2.37 -14.09
N GLU A 35 -6.99 3.44 -13.48
CA GLU A 35 -5.71 3.42 -12.77
C GLU A 35 -5.78 2.51 -11.54
N LEU A 36 -6.87 2.55 -10.76
CA LEU A 36 -7.07 1.64 -9.64
C LEU A 36 -7.02 0.16 -10.06
N LEU A 37 -7.68 -0.19 -11.18
CA LEU A 37 -7.63 -1.54 -11.74
C LEU A 37 -6.23 -1.90 -12.21
N ARG A 38 -5.50 -0.94 -12.80
CA ARG A 38 -4.11 -1.15 -13.21
C ARG A 38 -3.21 -1.47 -12.02
N GLU A 39 -3.27 -0.65 -10.98
CA GLU A 39 -2.53 -0.85 -9.73
C GLU A 39 -2.88 -2.21 -9.12
N THR A 40 -4.16 -2.52 -8.98
CA THR A 40 -4.60 -3.75 -8.32
C THR A 40 -4.21 -5.03 -9.08
N LEU A 41 -4.24 -5.00 -10.41
CA LEU A 41 -4.00 -6.18 -11.24
C LEU A 41 -2.54 -6.35 -11.64
N PHE A 42 -1.80 -5.26 -11.83
CA PHE A 42 -0.47 -5.30 -12.43
C PHE A 42 0.63 -4.77 -11.52
N GLU A 43 0.31 -3.91 -10.54
CA GLU A 43 1.31 -3.50 -9.56
C GLU A 43 1.35 -4.52 -8.43
N LYS A 44 2.44 -5.29 -8.38
CA LYS A 44 2.71 -6.17 -7.23
C LYS A 44 2.90 -5.26 -6.02
N PRO A 45 2.27 -5.55 -4.88
CA PRO A 45 2.50 -4.78 -3.67
C PRO A 45 3.99 -4.80 -3.35
N SER A 46 4.58 -3.62 -3.16
CA SER A 46 6.02 -3.45 -2.89
C SER A 46 6.49 -4.25 -1.67
N ILE A 47 5.55 -4.57 -0.78
CA ILE A 47 5.74 -5.44 0.38
C ILE A 47 4.62 -6.48 0.37
N THR A 48 4.99 -7.74 0.26
CA THR A 48 4.06 -8.85 0.37
C THR A 48 3.51 -8.96 1.79
N LYS A 49 2.30 -9.53 1.95
CA LYS A 49 1.72 -9.79 3.29
C LYS A 49 2.67 -10.59 4.18
N LYS A 50 3.50 -11.48 3.59
CA LYS A 50 4.50 -12.27 4.31
C LYS A 50 5.61 -11.40 4.89
N GLU A 51 6.12 -10.45 4.12
CA GLU A 51 7.15 -9.50 4.57
C GLU A 51 6.61 -8.57 5.65
N LEU A 52 5.36 -8.11 5.55
CA LEU A 52 4.70 -7.35 6.62
C LEU A 52 4.61 -8.16 7.93
N ILE A 53 4.27 -9.45 7.85
CA ILE A 53 4.25 -10.33 9.01
C ILE A 53 5.66 -10.54 9.58
N LEU A 54 6.66 -10.69 8.72
CA LEU A 54 8.05 -10.82 9.13
C LEU A 54 8.51 -9.58 9.91
N VAL A 55 8.27 -8.37 9.37
CA VAL A 55 8.63 -7.11 10.02
C VAL A 55 7.95 -6.98 11.39
N LYS A 56 6.65 -7.29 11.48
CA LYS A 56 5.94 -7.28 12.77
C LYS A 56 6.54 -8.25 13.78
N LYS A 57 6.84 -9.48 13.37
CA LYS A 57 7.48 -10.48 14.24
C LYS A 57 8.88 -10.05 14.69
N LEU A 58 9.65 -9.40 13.82
CA LEU A 58 10.97 -8.88 14.16
C LEU A 58 10.88 -7.75 15.18
N ILE A 59 9.91 -6.84 15.03
CA ILE A 59 9.65 -5.77 16.01
C ILE A 59 9.23 -6.39 17.35
N GLU A 60 8.27 -7.32 17.36
CA GLU A 60 7.84 -8.00 18.58
C GLU A 60 8.97 -8.77 19.28
N ALA A 61 9.87 -9.40 18.50
CA ALA A 61 11.04 -10.07 19.06
C ALA A 61 12.06 -9.07 19.62
N ALA A 62 12.30 -7.97 18.91
CA ALA A 62 13.20 -6.90 19.36
C ALA A 62 12.68 -6.20 20.63
N GLU A 63 11.36 -5.99 20.76
CA GLU A 63 10.73 -5.47 21.98
C GLU A 63 10.87 -6.44 23.16
N LYS A 64 10.67 -7.73 22.93
CA LYS A 64 10.78 -8.75 23.98
C LYS A 64 12.19 -8.94 24.50
N GLU A 65 13.18 -8.81 23.63
CA GLU A 65 14.59 -8.98 23.98
C GLU A 65 15.31 -7.65 24.29
N ASP A 66 14.56 -6.52 24.33
CA ASP A 66 15.09 -5.16 24.54
C ASP A 66 16.32 -4.84 23.66
N LEU A 67 16.26 -5.28 22.40
CA LEU A 67 17.37 -5.18 21.45
C LEU A 67 17.51 -3.79 20.82
N TYR A 68 16.87 -2.78 21.39
CA TYR A 68 16.96 -1.40 20.94
C TYR A 68 18.30 -0.80 21.37
N GLY A 69 19.31 -0.99 20.53
CA GLY A 69 20.60 -0.35 20.66
C GLY A 69 20.66 1.03 20.01
N THR A 70 21.55 1.87 20.51
CA THR A 70 21.95 3.09 19.81
C THR A 70 22.76 2.76 18.56
N GLU A 71 22.81 3.69 17.60
CA GLU A 71 23.57 3.54 16.36
C GLU A 71 25.05 3.18 16.62
N LYS A 72 25.64 3.74 17.69
CA LYS A 72 27.01 3.42 18.14
C LYS A 72 27.18 1.96 18.56
N GLU A 73 26.21 1.39 19.26
CA GLU A 73 26.24 0.00 19.72
C GLU A 73 26.07 -0.97 18.55
N LEU A 74 25.20 -0.65 17.60
CA LEU A 74 25.03 -1.43 16.37
C LEU A 74 26.33 -1.48 15.55
N PHE A 75 26.96 -0.33 15.33
CA PHE A 75 28.24 -0.24 14.61
C PHE A 75 29.39 -0.95 15.35
N SER A 76 29.40 -0.94 16.68
CA SER A 76 30.41 -1.65 17.47
C SER A 76 30.30 -3.18 17.32
N LYS A 77 29.08 -3.72 17.21
CA LYS A 77 28.83 -5.16 17.01
C LYS A 77 29.05 -5.61 15.56
N LEU A 78 28.90 -4.72 14.59
CA LEU A 78 29.08 -5.02 13.15
C LEU A 78 30.53 -4.92 12.67
N LYS A 79 31.41 -4.27 13.43
CA LYS A 79 32.86 -4.30 13.17
C LYS A 79 33.40 -5.69 13.56
N ARG A 80 33.60 -6.53 12.55
CA ARG A 80 34.53 -7.67 12.61
C ARG A 80 35.96 -7.19 12.73
#